data_AF-A0A2A9CK71-F1
#
_entry.id   AF-A0A2A9CK71-F1
#
_cell.length_a   1.000
_cell.length_b   1.000
_cell.length_c   1.000
_cell.angle_alpha   90.00
_cell.angle_beta   90.00
_cell.angle_gamma   90.00
#
_symmetry.space_group_name_H-M   'P 1'
#
loop_
_entity.id
_entity.type
_entity.pdbx_description
1 polymer ?
#
loop_
_entity_poly.entity_id
_entity_poly.type
_entity_poly.pdbx_seq_one_letter_code
_entity_poly.pdbx_strand_id
1 'polypeptide(L)'
;MSSMDKTMKFNFPDDADNHDVQEVLLTVYSALQEKGYNPINQIVGYLLSGDPAYIPRHNDARSLIRKLERDELIEELVKSYLTHHQR
;
A
#
# COMPACT_ATOMS: atom_id res chain seq x y z
N MET A 1 -10.73 32.04 -20.69
CA MET A 1 -11.05 30.61 -20.53
C MET A 1 -10.51 30.19 -19.19
N SER A 2 -11.37 29.87 -18.22
CA SER A 2 -10.98 29.43 -16.87
C SER A 2 -11.19 27.92 -16.81
N SER A 3 -10.09 27.14 -16.86
CA SER A 3 -10.15 25.69 -16.74
C SER A 3 -10.50 25.30 -15.31
N MET A 4 -11.51 24.45 -15.17
CA MET A 4 -11.93 23.89 -13.89
C MET A 4 -10.89 22.87 -13.40
N ASP A 5 -9.91 23.31 -12.62
CA ASP A 5 -9.14 22.45 -11.73
C ASP A 5 -10.01 22.15 -10.49
N LYS A 6 -10.92 21.17 -10.63
CA LYS A 6 -11.69 20.68 -9.48
C LYS A 6 -11.15 19.30 -9.12
N THR A 7 -10.34 19.25 -8.07
CA THR A 7 -9.90 18.01 -7.44
C THR A 7 -11.14 17.20 -7.06
N MET A 8 -11.28 16.03 -7.67
CA MET A 8 -12.35 15.09 -7.34
C MET A 8 -12.09 14.53 -5.95
N LYS A 9 -13.06 14.68 -5.04
CA LYS A 9 -13.04 13.97 -3.77
C LYS A 9 -13.48 12.53 -4.02
N PHE A 10 -12.53 11.61 -3.92
CA PHE A 10 -12.84 10.19 -3.80
C PHE A 10 -13.15 9.94 -2.32
N ASN A 11 -14.35 9.43 -2.03
CA ASN A 11 -14.74 9.05 -0.68
C ASN A 11 -14.60 7.54 -0.56
N PHE A 12 -13.75 7.07 0.34
CA PHE A 12 -13.65 5.66 0.74
C PHE A 12 -14.41 5.42 2.05
N PRO A 13 -14.88 4.18 2.31
CA PRO A 13 -15.55 3.82 3.56
C PRO A 13 -14.61 3.92 4.78
N ASP A 14 -15.16 4.30 5.93
CA ASP A 14 -14.45 4.62 7.18
C ASP A 14 -13.77 3.42 7.87
N ASP A 15 -12.50 3.64 8.27
CA ASP A 15 -11.67 3.05 9.35
C ASP A 15 -11.51 1.53 9.52
N ALA A 16 -12.48 0.69 9.15
CA ALA A 16 -12.37 -0.77 9.30
C ALA A 16 -11.37 -1.39 8.30
N ASP A 17 -11.29 -0.84 7.09
CA ASP A 17 -10.42 -1.33 6.02
C ASP A 17 -8.95 -0.90 6.20
N ASN A 18 -8.68 0.21 6.90
CA ASN A 18 -7.30 0.71 7.11
C ASN A 18 -6.46 -0.22 7.99
N HIS A 19 -7.08 -0.88 8.98
CA HIS A 19 -6.37 -1.86 9.82
C HIS A 19 -5.88 -3.06 8.98
N ASP A 20 -6.66 -3.49 7.98
CA ASP A 20 -6.30 -4.59 7.09
C ASP A 20 -5.11 -4.20 6.19
N VAL A 21 -5.11 -2.96 5.66
CA VAL A 21 -4.01 -2.45 4.82
C VAL A 21 -2.69 -2.40 5.59
N GLN A 22 -2.68 -1.84 6.80
CA GLN A 22 -1.48 -1.74 7.62
C GLN A 22 -0.93 -3.13 7.96
N GLU A 23 -1.78 -4.06 8.40
CA GLU A 23 -1.37 -5.42 8.75
C GLU A 23 -0.76 -6.12 7.54
N VAL A 24 -1.40 -6.05 6.37
CA VAL A 24 -0.90 -6.66 5.14
C VAL A 24 0.46 -6.08 4.73
N LEU A 25 0.65 -4.77 4.81
CA LEU A 25 1.95 -4.13 4.50
C LEU A 25 3.05 -4.61 5.46
N LEU A 26 2.76 -4.77 6.74
CA LEU A 26 3.71 -5.28 7.74
C LEU A 26 4.03 -6.78 7.54
N THR A 27 3.04 -7.58 7.18
CA THR A 27 3.25 -9.00 6.82
C THR A 27 4.13 -9.12 5.58
N VAL A 28 3.87 -8.31 4.55
CA VAL A 28 4.67 -8.27 3.32
C VAL A 28 6.10 -7.84 3.60
N TYR A 29 6.28 -6.81 4.43
CA TYR A 29 7.59 -6.34 4.85
C TYR A 29 8.40 -7.46 5.54
N SER A 30 7.79 -8.13 6.53
CA SER A 30 8.41 -9.25 7.25
C SER A 30 8.76 -10.40 6.31
N ALA A 31 7.84 -10.78 5.42
CA ALA A 31 8.06 -11.86 4.46
C ALA A 31 9.21 -11.56 3.48
N LEU A 32 9.38 -10.30 3.09
CA LEU A 32 10.49 -9.84 2.26
C LEU A 32 11.82 -9.90 3.02
N GLN A 33 11.85 -9.46 4.28
CA GLN A 33 13.04 -9.53 5.13
C GLN A 33 13.50 -10.97 5.37
N GLU A 34 12.57 -11.86 5.72
CA GLU A 34 12.87 -13.29 5.98
C GLU A 34 13.46 -14.00 4.75
N LYS A 35 13.10 -13.55 3.54
CA LYS A 35 13.64 -14.06 2.28
C LYS A 35 14.91 -13.36 1.81
N GLY A 36 15.39 -12.35 2.54
CA GLY A 36 16.60 -11.60 2.21
C GLY A 36 16.44 -10.61 1.05
N TYR A 37 15.20 -10.22 0.73
CA TYR A 37 14.95 -9.14 -0.23
C TYR A 37 15.03 -7.77 0.45
N ASN A 38 15.25 -6.72 -0.34
CA ASN A 38 15.05 -5.35 0.12
C ASN A 38 13.54 -5.04 0.11
N PRO A 39 12.87 -4.92 1.28
CA PRO A 39 11.43 -4.82 1.31
C PRO A 39 10.90 -3.54 0.64
N ILE A 40 11.60 -2.42 0.85
CA ILE A 40 11.20 -1.11 0.32
C ILE A 40 11.18 -1.14 -1.20
N ASN A 41 12.26 -1.62 -1.83
CA ASN A 41 12.35 -1.68 -3.29
C ASN A 41 11.26 -2.56 -3.91
N GLN A 42 10.96 -3.70 -3.27
CA GLN A 42 9.94 -4.64 -3.76
C GLN A 42 8.53 -4.09 -3.60
N ILE A 43 8.22 -3.44 -2.46
CA ILE A 43 6.93 -2.79 -2.24
C ILE A 43 6.74 -1.64 -3.24
N VAL A 44 7.75 -0.78 -3.43
CA VAL A 44 7.71 0.30 -4.44
C VAL A 44 7.51 -0.27 -5.85
N GLY A 45 8.23 -1.34 -6.20
CA GLY A 45 8.07 -2.02 -7.49
C GLY A 45 6.65 -2.55 -7.70
N TYR A 46 6.05 -3.15 -6.68
CA TYR A 46 4.66 -3.60 -6.71
C TYR A 46 3.67 -2.45 -6.86
N LEU A 47 3.81 -1.38 -6.09
CA LEU A 47 2.88 -0.24 -6.15
C LEU A 47 2.87 0.42 -7.54
N LEU A 48 4.05 0.60 -8.16
CA LEU A 48 4.18 1.22 -9.48
C LEU A 48 3.72 0.32 -10.63
N SER A 49 4.08 -0.97 -10.60
CA SER A 49 3.83 -1.89 -11.72
C SER A 49 2.51 -2.66 -11.60
N GLY A 50 2.07 -2.94 -10.37
CA GLY A 50 1.01 -3.89 -10.06
C GLY A 50 1.39 -5.36 -10.27
N ASP A 51 2.65 -5.66 -10.57
CA ASP A 51 3.09 -7.03 -10.79
C ASP A 51 3.31 -7.76 -9.45
N PRO A 52 2.51 -8.79 -9.11
CA PRO A 52 2.68 -9.54 -7.86
C PRO A 52 3.99 -10.34 -7.79
N ALA A 53 4.76 -10.44 -8.87
CA ALA A 53 6.07 -11.08 -8.87
C ALA A 53 7.07 -10.41 -7.91
N TYR A 54 6.90 -9.11 -7.63
CA TYR A 54 7.72 -8.38 -6.66
C TYR A 54 7.56 -8.89 -5.22
N ILE A 55 6.44 -9.49 -4.86
CA ILE A 55 6.17 -9.94 -3.49
C ILE A 55 6.36 -11.46 -3.40
N PRO A 56 7.10 -12.02 -2.43
CA PRO A 56 7.27 -13.47 -2.32
C PRO A 56 5.96 -14.18 -1.93
N ARG A 57 5.84 -15.47 -2.28
CA ARG A 57 4.72 -16.31 -1.83
C ARG A 57 4.80 -16.74 -0.36
N HIS A 58 5.84 -16.28 0.35
CA HIS A 58 6.11 -16.64 1.73
C HIS A 58 5.09 -16.02 2.68
N ASN A 59 4.65 -16.78 3.69
CA ASN A 59 3.65 -16.35 4.69
C ASN A 59 2.38 -15.72 4.06
N ASP A 60 1.94 -16.25 2.92
CA ASP A 60 0.79 -15.75 2.16
C ASP A 60 0.86 -14.27 1.73
N ALA A 61 2.02 -13.61 1.86
CA ALA A 61 2.17 -12.18 1.62
C ALA A 61 1.69 -11.76 0.22
N ARG A 62 2.07 -12.51 -0.82
CA ARG A 62 1.60 -12.25 -2.19
C ARG A 62 0.08 -12.38 -2.33
N SER A 63 -0.54 -13.33 -1.63
CA SER A 63 -1.99 -13.53 -1.72
C SER A 63 -2.73 -12.42 -0.98
N LEU A 64 -2.23 -12.02 0.19
CA LEU A 64 -2.80 -10.96 1.01
C LEU A 64 -2.78 -9.62 0.30
N ILE A 65 -1.63 -9.18 -0.21
CA ILE A 65 -1.49 -7.87 -0.86
C ILE A 65 -2.27 -7.76 -2.19
N ARG A 66 -2.64 -8.89 -2.80
CA ARG A 66 -3.46 -8.93 -4.01
C ARG A 66 -4.96 -8.81 -3.75
N LYS A 67 -5.40 -8.93 -2.49
CA LYS A 67 -6.80 -8.72 -2.11
C LYS A 67 -7.14 -7.23 -1.96
N LEU A 68 -6.11 -6.40 -1.79
CA LEU A 68 -6.23 -4.96 -1.65
C LEU A 68 -6.00 -4.28 -3.00
N GLU A 69 -6.74 -3.19 -3.23
CA GLU A 69 -6.49 -2.35 -4.39
C GLU A 69 -5.24 -1.49 -4.15
N ARG A 70 -4.53 -1.14 -5.22
CA ARG A 70 -3.24 -0.44 -5.09
C ARG A 70 -3.40 1.00 -4.62
N ASP A 71 -4.49 1.64 -5.00
CA ASP A 71 -4.84 2.99 -4.55
C ASP A 71 -5.11 3.01 -3.04
N GLU A 72 -5.77 1.98 -2.48
CA GLU A 72 -5.95 1.83 -1.02
C GLU A 72 -4.58 1.76 -0.30
N LEU A 73 -3.64 0.97 -0.81
CA LEU A 73 -2.28 0.87 -0.26
C LEU A 73 -1.56 2.22 -0.29
N ILE A 74 -1.65 2.96 -1.41
CA ILE A 74 -0.98 4.25 -1.58
C ILE A 74 -1.64 5.31 -0.69
N GLU A 75 -2.97 5.33 -0.61
CA GLU A 75 -3.71 6.26 0.24
C GLU A 75 -3.32 6.11 1.71
N GLU A 76 -3.30 4.89 2.23
CA GLU A 76 -2.92 4.63 3.62
C GLU A 76 -1.47 5.04 3.90
N LEU A 77 -0.54 4.76 2.97
CA LEU A 77 0.85 5.22 3.09
C LEU A 77 0.96 6.75 3.15
N VAL A 78 0.20 7.47 2.33
CA VAL A 78 0.18 8.94 2.33
C VAL A 78 -0.47 9.49 3.60
N LYS A 79 -1.61 8.93 4.03
CA LYS A 79 -2.28 9.29 5.29
C LYS A 79 -1.34 9.10 6.49
N SER A 80 -0.70 7.95 6.57
CA SER A 80 0.24 7.62 7.64
C SER A 80 1.43 8.58 7.65
N TYR A 81 2.04 8.87 6.50
CA TYR A 81 3.15 9.80 6.39
C TYR A 81 2.78 11.21 6.88
N LEU A 82 1.66 11.77 6.38
CA LEU A 82 1.22 13.12 6.79
C LEU A 82 0.84 13.16 8.27
N THR A 83 0.16 12.13 8.79
CA THR A 83 -0.22 12.05 10.21
C THR A 83 1.00 12.01 11.14
N HIS A 84 2.09 11.35 10.74
CA HIS A 84 3.33 11.30 11.53
C HIS A 84 4.15 12.59 11.45
N HIS A 85 4.04 13.36 10.36
CA HIS A 85 4.85 14.56 10.11
C HIS A 85 4.13 15.89 10.37
N GLN A 86 2.81 15.90 10.56
CA GLN A 86 2.03 17.08 10.94
C GLN A 86 1.95 17.30 12.46
N ARG A 87 2.84 16.68 13.25
CA ARG A 87 2.97 16.89 14.69
C ARG A 87 3.94 18.00 15.05
#